data_AF-A0A971ZJ09-F1
#
_entry.id   AF-A0A971ZJ09-F1
#
_cell.length_a   1.000
_cell.length_b   1.000
_cell.length_c   1.000
_cell.angle_alpha   90.00
_cell.angle_beta   90.00
_cell.angle_gamma   90.00
#
_symmetry.space_group_name_H-M   'P 1'
#
loop_
_entity.id
_entity.type
_entity.pdbx_description
1 polymer ?
#
loop_
_entity_poly.entity_id
_entity_poly.type
_entity_poly.pdbx_seq_one_letter_code
_entity_poly.pdbx_strand_id
1 'polypeptide(L)'
;MEDIHLYRERTQEMKKMVKELGVSLDIDGLKKEAEKLEKETYNEGFWNDTNRAQKIMQKLSSLKEQIKVYEELLNSVEDLEVLIELALEEEDFETYEEIKKNYRAVSKEVEDFKLSTLLNGEYDKNNAILSIHSGAGGLEAQDWAEMLFRMYRRWAEDKGYGVEILDILPDTEGGIKSVTMLIKGHNSYGYLKSEKGVHRLVRISPFDSSNRRHTSFASIDVFPELDDDVDIEINEADLKIDTYRASGAGGQHVNTTESAVRITHIPTGIVVQCQNERSQHSNKETAMKMLKAKLIQLKEEEQKEKIEDLQGKYTQIAWGSQIRSYIFHPYSLVKDHRTDVEVGDIEGVMDGDIDIFIHEYLKKMAF
;
A
#
# COMPACT_ATOMS: atom_id res chain seq x y z
N MET A 1 -14.85 -15.27 36.17
CA MET A 1 -13.71 -16.11 36.59
C MET A 1 -13.21 -17.00 35.45
N GLU A 2 -14.03 -17.86 34.84
CA GLU A 2 -13.62 -18.70 33.68
C GLU A 2 -13.09 -17.90 32.48
N ASP A 3 -13.72 -16.78 32.13
CA ASP A 3 -13.27 -15.97 30.99
C ASP A 3 -11.91 -15.27 31.19
N ILE A 4 -11.56 -14.87 32.42
CA ILE A 4 -10.27 -14.19 32.69
C ILE A 4 -9.12 -15.19 32.60
N HIS A 5 -9.32 -16.42 33.09
CA HIS A 5 -8.35 -17.50 32.92
C HIS A 5 -8.12 -17.83 31.43
N LEU A 6 -9.17 -17.80 30.62
CA LEU A 6 -9.06 -17.97 29.17
C LEU A 6 -8.25 -16.84 28.51
N TYR A 7 -8.47 -15.58 28.91
CA TYR A 7 -7.67 -14.45 28.42
C TYR A 7 -6.21 -14.56 28.85
N ARG A 8 -5.93 -15.05 30.06
CA ARG A 8 -4.56 -15.31 30.53
C ARG A 8 -3.86 -16.32 29.63
N GLU A 9 -4.47 -17.47 29.39
CA GLU A 9 -3.90 -18.54 28.55
C GLU A 9 -3.62 -18.02 27.14
N ARG A 10 -4.59 -17.33 26.52
CA ARG A 10 -4.43 -16.72 25.19
C ARG A 10 -3.35 -15.64 25.16
N THR A 11 -3.22 -14.83 26.19
CA THR A 11 -2.18 -13.78 26.28
C THR A 11 -0.79 -14.41 26.39
N GLN A 12 -0.66 -15.50 27.13
CA GLN A 12 0.60 -16.27 27.20
C GLN A 12 0.96 -16.91 25.84
N GLU A 13 -0.03 -17.45 25.12
CA GLU A 13 0.17 -17.96 23.76
C GLU A 13 0.61 -16.84 22.80
N MET A 14 -0.05 -15.67 22.85
CA MET A 14 0.32 -14.50 22.05
C MET A 14 1.76 -14.07 22.37
N LYS A 15 2.13 -13.96 23.64
CA LYS A 15 3.50 -13.62 24.06
C LYS A 15 4.54 -14.59 23.52
N LYS A 16 4.24 -15.89 23.58
CA LYS A 16 5.12 -16.92 23.02
C LYS A 16 5.27 -16.76 21.51
N MET A 17 4.16 -16.56 20.80
CA MET A 17 4.16 -16.35 19.35
C MET A 17 4.94 -15.09 18.94
N VAL A 18 4.76 -13.97 19.64
CA VAL A 18 5.51 -12.73 19.39
C VAL A 18 7.02 -12.97 19.58
N LYS A 19 7.42 -13.67 20.64
CA LYS A 19 8.84 -14.02 20.87
C LYS A 19 9.39 -14.94 19.77
N GLU A 20 8.64 -15.94 19.34
CA GLU A 20 9.03 -16.81 18.23
C GLU A 20 9.20 -16.05 16.91
N LEU A 21 8.28 -15.12 16.62
CA LEU A 21 8.39 -14.22 15.46
C LEU A 21 9.61 -13.30 15.57
N GLY A 22 9.90 -12.76 16.75
CA GLY A 22 11.09 -11.95 17.01
C GLY A 22 12.40 -12.71 16.78
N VAL A 23 12.44 -13.99 17.13
CA VAL A 23 13.59 -14.87 16.82
C VAL A 23 13.67 -15.14 15.31
N SER A 24 12.55 -15.40 14.64
CA SER A 24 12.53 -15.64 13.19
C SER A 24 12.97 -14.42 12.38
N LEU A 25 12.70 -13.22 12.87
CA LEU A 25 13.10 -11.95 12.26
C LEU A 25 14.54 -11.53 12.62
N ASP A 26 15.22 -12.29 13.49
CA ASP A 26 16.54 -11.97 14.03
C ASP A 26 16.63 -10.53 14.57
N ILE A 27 15.65 -10.14 15.40
CA ILE A 27 15.60 -8.79 16.01
C ILE A 27 16.92 -8.45 16.73
N ASP A 28 17.57 -9.43 17.35
CA ASP A 28 18.87 -9.26 18.01
C ASP A 28 20.00 -8.95 17.00
N GLY A 29 19.97 -9.59 15.83
CA GLY A 29 20.84 -9.24 14.69
C GLY A 29 20.58 -7.84 14.18
N LEU A 30 19.31 -7.47 13.99
CA LEU A 30 18.90 -6.12 13.54
C LEU A 30 19.34 -5.04 14.54
N LYS A 31 19.25 -5.29 15.85
CA LYS A 31 19.75 -4.38 16.91
C LYS A 31 21.26 -4.15 16.78
N LYS A 32 22.03 -5.23 16.59
CA LYS A 32 23.49 -5.13 16.38
C LYS A 32 23.84 -4.39 15.09
N GLU A 33 23.08 -4.60 14.02
CA GLU A 33 23.27 -3.89 12.76
C GLU A 33 22.93 -2.40 12.91
N ALA A 34 21.83 -2.06 13.57
CA ALA A 34 21.43 -0.69 13.87
C ALA A 34 22.51 0.02 14.70
N GLU A 35 23.04 -0.62 15.77
CA GLU A 35 24.15 -0.08 16.56
C GLU A 35 25.42 0.13 15.73
N LYS A 36 25.71 -0.77 14.79
CA LYS A 36 26.88 -0.65 13.92
C LYS A 36 26.73 0.54 12.97
N LEU A 37 25.58 0.67 12.32
CA LEU A 37 25.28 1.81 11.45
C LEU A 37 25.27 3.12 12.24
N GLU A 38 24.77 3.11 13.48
CA GLU A 38 24.81 4.26 14.37
C GLU A 38 26.25 4.63 14.77
N LYS A 39 27.14 3.65 14.95
CA LYS A 39 28.57 3.93 15.13
C LYS A 39 29.22 4.53 13.88
N GLU A 40 28.78 4.13 12.69
CA GLU A 40 29.30 4.68 11.43
C GLU A 40 28.93 6.16 11.23
N THR A 41 27.79 6.63 11.75
CA THR A 41 27.40 8.05 11.64
C THR A 41 28.27 8.98 12.49
N TYR A 42 28.93 8.47 13.53
CA TYR A 42 29.87 9.24 14.37
C TYR A 42 31.29 9.35 13.80
N ASN A 43 31.61 8.65 12.70
CA ASN A 43 32.94 8.69 12.11
C ASN A 43 33.23 10.03 11.40
N GLU A 44 34.44 10.56 11.57
CA GLU A 44 34.93 11.73 10.84
C GLU A 44 34.97 11.43 9.33
N GLY A 45 34.19 12.19 8.55
CA GLY A 45 34.09 12.04 7.10
C GLY A 45 32.87 11.26 6.58
N PHE A 46 31.99 10.77 7.46
CA PHE A 46 30.71 10.17 7.05
C PHE A 46 29.86 11.11 6.20
N TRP A 47 29.81 12.39 6.59
CA TRP A 47 29.07 13.44 5.89
C TRP A 47 29.74 13.97 4.62
N ASN A 48 30.93 13.46 4.26
CA ASN A 48 31.61 13.88 3.03
C ASN A 48 30.93 13.32 1.77
N ASP A 49 30.21 12.20 1.89
CA ASP A 49 29.43 11.59 0.81
C ASP A 49 27.94 11.64 1.18
N THR A 50 27.25 12.66 0.66
CA THR A 50 25.84 12.93 0.96
C THR A 50 24.92 11.78 0.55
N ASN A 51 25.22 11.11 -0.57
CA ASN A 51 24.40 10.01 -1.08
C ASN A 51 24.55 8.77 -0.20
N ARG A 52 25.79 8.43 0.18
CA ARG A 52 26.05 7.32 1.11
C ARG A 52 25.44 7.59 2.49
N ALA A 53 25.59 8.81 3.00
CA ALA A 53 25.03 9.20 4.29
C ALA A 53 23.50 9.08 4.30
N GLN A 54 22.82 9.54 3.24
CA GLN A 54 21.37 9.45 3.13
C GLN A 54 20.86 8.00 3.11
N LYS A 55 21.51 7.11 2.34
CA LYS A 55 21.14 5.68 2.31
C LYS A 55 21.32 5.00 3.66
N ILE A 56 22.44 5.29 4.35
CA ILE A 56 22.69 4.72 5.68
C ILE A 56 21.69 5.24 6.71
N MET A 57 21.35 6.53 6.66
CA MET A 57 20.33 7.13 7.52
C MET A 57 18.94 6.54 7.27
N GLN A 58 18.55 6.33 6.01
CA GLN A 58 17.28 5.67 5.67
C GLN A 58 17.23 4.24 6.17
N LYS A 59 18.31 3.47 5.95
CA LYS A 59 18.41 2.08 6.44
C LYS A 59 18.35 2.02 7.97
N LEU A 60 19.06 2.92 8.66
CA LEU A 60 19.05 3.01 10.12
C LEU A 60 17.66 3.39 10.64
N SER A 61 16.96 4.33 10.00
CA SER A 61 15.59 4.69 10.34
C SER A 61 14.65 3.49 10.22
N SER A 62 14.73 2.76 9.11
CA SER A 62 13.90 1.57 8.89
C SER A 62 14.18 0.46 9.92
N LEU A 63 15.45 0.20 10.24
CA LEU A 63 15.82 -0.79 11.25
C LEU A 63 15.34 -0.39 12.65
N LYS A 64 15.51 0.89 13.02
CA LYS A 64 15.03 1.39 14.32
C LYS A 64 13.51 1.32 14.43
N GLU A 65 12.79 1.61 13.35
CA GLU A 65 11.34 1.50 13.31
C GLU A 65 10.88 0.04 13.47
N GLN A 66 11.50 -0.92 12.77
CA GLN A 66 11.21 -2.35 12.95
C GLN A 66 11.45 -2.83 14.40
N ILE A 67 12.58 -2.43 15.00
CA ILE A 67 12.91 -2.79 16.38
C ILE A 67 11.89 -2.18 17.34
N LYS A 68 11.55 -0.90 17.14
CA LYS A 68 10.59 -0.17 17.97
C LYS A 68 9.21 -0.81 17.94
N VAL A 69 8.69 -1.16 16.75
CA VAL A 69 7.39 -1.83 16.62
C VAL A 69 7.37 -3.16 17.38
N TYR A 70 8.43 -3.96 17.27
CA TYR A 70 8.52 -5.22 18.01
C TYR A 70 8.58 -5.00 19.54
N GLU A 71 9.35 -4.02 20.00
CA GLU A 71 9.46 -3.70 21.43
C GLU A 71 8.15 -3.15 22.01
N GLU A 72 7.47 -2.26 21.29
CA GLU A 72 6.15 -1.74 21.66
C GLU A 72 5.12 -2.87 21.73
N LEU A 73 5.09 -3.77 20.74
CA LEU A 73 4.19 -4.92 20.76
C LEU A 73 4.47 -5.85 21.95
N LEU A 74 5.75 -6.13 22.23
CA LEU A 74 6.12 -6.98 23.35
C LEU A 74 5.68 -6.33 24.68
N ASN A 75 5.91 -5.04 24.84
CA ASN A 75 5.49 -4.29 26.02
C ASN A 75 3.95 -4.30 26.17
N SER A 76 3.19 -4.06 25.09
CA SER A 76 1.72 -4.10 25.11
C SER A 76 1.19 -5.47 25.57
N VAL A 77 1.83 -6.57 25.15
CA VAL A 77 1.47 -7.93 25.58
C VAL A 77 1.85 -8.16 27.06
N GLU A 78 2.98 -7.65 27.51
CA GLU A 78 3.43 -7.75 28.91
C GLU A 78 2.55 -6.93 29.85
N ASP A 79 2.17 -5.71 29.46
CA ASP A 79 1.26 -4.85 30.20
C ASP A 79 -0.13 -5.49 30.33
N LEU A 80 -0.63 -6.13 29.26
CA LEU A 80 -1.88 -6.90 29.30
C LEU A 80 -1.79 -8.11 30.23
N GLU A 81 -0.66 -8.81 30.24
CA GLU A 81 -0.43 -9.94 31.16
C GLU A 81 -0.45 -9.47 32.62
N VAL A 82 0.24 -8.38 32.94
CA VAL A 82 0.26 -7.78 34.28
C VAL A 82 -1.14 -7.33 34.71
N LEU A 83 -1.89 -6.66 33.81
CA LEU A 83 -3.27 -6.24 34.07
C LEU A 83 -4.18 -7.44 34.42
N ILE A 84 -4.04 -8.54 33.68
CA ILE A 84 -4.81 -9.77 33.92
C ILE A 84 -4.41 -10.41 35.26
N GLU A 85 -3.13 -10.43 35.61
CA GLU A 85 -2.65 -11.00 36.88
C GLU A 85 -3.16 -10.19 38.08
N LEU A 86 -3.11 -8.85 38.00
CA LEU A 86 -3.65 -7.98 39.05
C LEU A 86 -5.17 -8.17 39.23
N ALA A 87 -5.93 -8.23 38.14
CA ALA A 87 -7.37 -8.46 38.21
C ALA A 87 -7.75 -9.84 38.80
N LEU A 88 -6.91 -10.86 38.58
CA LEU A 88 -7.08 -12.18 39.19
C LEU A 88 -6.75 -12.18 40.69
N GLU A 89 -5.75 -11.39 41.12
CA GLU A 89 -5.36 -11.28 42.53
C GLU A 89 -6.37 -10.45 43.36
N GLU A 90 -6.91 -9.38 42.79
CA GLU A 90 -7.83 -8.46 43.48
C GLU A 90 -9.30 -8.88 43.41
N GLU A 91 -9.63 -9.93 42.64
CA GLU A 91 -11.01 -10.35 42.33
C GLU A 91 -11.87 -9.19 41.77
N ASP A 92 -11.25 -8.22 41.09
CA ASP A 92 -11.94 -7.04 40.56
C ASP A 92 -12.54 -7.30 39.18
N PHE A 93 -13.87 -7.38 39.15
CA PHE A 93 -14.65 -7.65 37.95
C PHE A 93 -14.96 -6.38 37.12
N GLU A 94 -14.75 -5.17 37.65
CA GLU A 94 -14.92 -3.93 36.86
C GLU A 94 -13.84 -3.81 35.78
N THR A 95 -12.63 -4.34 36.05
CA THR A 95 -11.50 -4.37 35.12
C THR A 95 -11.69 -5.35 33.94
N TYR A 96 -12.72 -6.22 33.97
CA TYR A 96 -12.96 -7.20 32.90
C TYR A 96 -13.22 -6.58 31.52
N GLU A 97 -14.06 -5.55 31.44
CA GLU A 97 -14.36 -4.90 30.16
C GLU A 97 -13.13 -4.15 29.60
N GLU A 98 -12.26 -3.64 30.49
CA GLU A 98 -10.99 -3.06 30.11
C GLU A 98 -10.01 -4.11 29.57
N ILE A 99 -9.87 -5.26 30.26
CA ILE A 99 -9.07 -6.41 29.78
C ILE A 99 -9.54 -6.86 28.41
N LYS A 100 -10.85 -6.98 28.19
CA LYS A 100 -11.42 -7.41 26.92
C LYS A 100 -11.13 -6.41 25.79
N LYS A 101 -11.20 -5.12 26.09
CA LYS A 101 -10.86 -4.05 25.13
C LYS A 101 -9.38 -4.07 24.79
N ASN A 102 -8.50 -4.15 25.79
CA ASN A 102 -7.05 -4.17 25.61
C ASN A 102 -6.61 -5.45 24.90
N TYR A 103 -7.18 -6.60 25.25
CA TYR A 103 -6.95 -7.87 24.56
C TYR A 103 -7.30 -7.78 23.06
N ARG A 104 -8.44 -7.17 22.71
CA ARG A 104 -8.82 -6.98 21.29
C ARG A 104 -7.84 -6.08 20.55
N ALA A 105 -7.36 -5.01 21.18
CA ALA A 105 -6.37 -4.12 20.60
C ALA A 105 -5.03 -4.85 20.37
N VAL A 106 -4.48 -5.46 21.42
CA VAL A 106 -3.21 -6.20 21.36
C VAL A 106 -3.29 -7.37 20.39
N SER A 107 -4.40 -8.11 20.37
CA SER A 107 -4.60 -9.21 19.41
C SER A 107 -4.58 -8.73 17.96
N LYS A 108 -5.11 -7.52 17.68
CA LYS A 108 -5.05 -6.92 16.35
C LYS A 108 -3.60 -6.55 16.00
N GLU A 109 -2.87 -5.93 16.93
CA GLU A 109 -1.46 -5.57 16.72
C GLU A 109 -0.57 -6.80 16.47
N VAL A 110 -0.80 -7.90 17.20
CA VAL A 110 -0.08 -9.18 16.99
C VAL A 110 -0.37 -9.75 15.61
N GLU A 111 -1.63 -9.68 15.16
CA GLU A 111 -2.02 -10.15 13.82
C GLU A 111 -1.39 -9.28 12.72
N ASP A 112 -1.41 -7.96 12.87
CA ASP A 112 -0.79 -7.02 11.94
C ASP A 112 0.73 -7.25 11.85
N PHE A 113 1.40 -7.48 13.00
CA PHE A 113 2.82 -7.81 13.03
C PHE A 113 3.11 -9.14 12.36
N LYS A 114 2.32 -10.18 12.63
CA LYS A 114 2.44 -11.47 11.95
C LYS A 114 2.32 -11.34 10.44
N LEU A 115 1.38 -10.52 9.95
CA LEU A 115 1.21 -10.28 8.53
C LEU A 115 2.41 -9.53 7.92
N SER A 116 2.99 -8.58 8.66
CA SER A 116 4.21 -7.90 8.22
C SER A 116 5.37 -8.89 7.99
N THR A 117 5.42 -10.01 8.72
CA THR A 117 6.44 -11.05 8.52
C THR A 117 6.25 -11.86 7.24
N LEU A 118 5.03 -11.88 6.67
CA LEU A 118 4.75 -12.53 5.39
C LEU A 118 5.27 -11.69 4.20
N LEU A 119 5.63 -10.42 4.42
CA LEU A 119 6.13 -9.51 3.39
C LEU A 119 7.62 -9.74 3.15
N ASN A 120 7.94 -10.86 2.50
CA ASN A 120 9.31 -11.29 2.20
C ASN A 120 9.74 -11.07 0.73
N GLY A 121 8.89 -10.43 -0.09
CA GLY A 121 9.21 -10.11 -1.47
C GLY A 121 10.38 -9.12 -1.59
N GLU A 122 11.10 -9.21 -2.70
CA GLU A 122 12.30 -8.39 -2.97
C GLU A 122 12.05 -6.89 -2.80
N TYR A 123 10.89 -6.41 -3.24
CA TYR A 123 10.49 -5.01 -3.19
C TYR A 123 9.43 -4.70 -2.13
N ASP A 124 9.01 -5.66 -1.30
CA ASP A 124 7.89 -5.48 -0.37
C ASP A 124 8.14 -4.33 0.62
N LYS A 125 9.41 -4.10 0.96
CA LYS A 125 9.86 -3.04 1.88
C LYS A 125 9.80 -1.62 1.30
N ASN A 126 9.68 -1.51 -0.02
CA ASN A 126 9.79 -0.24 -0.72
C ASN A 126 8.50 0.59 -0.58
N ASN A 127 8.63 1.87 -0.89
CA ASN A 127 7.47 2.75 -1.05
C ASN A 127 6.59 2.26 -2.21
N ALA A 128 5.29 2.53 -2.14
CA ALA A 128 4.35 2.16 -3.19
C ALA A 128 4.02 3.36 -4.08
N ILE A 129 4.06 3.18 -5.39
CA ILE A 129 3.42 4.09 -6.34
C ILE A 129 2.10 3.45 -6.76
N LEU A 130 1.00 4.13 -6.43
CA LEU A 130 -0.36 3.70 -6.72
C LEU A 130 -0.97 4.60 -7.80
N SER A 131 -1.38 4.00 -8.91
CA SER A 131 -1.99 4.68 -10.05
C SER A 131 -3.41 4.21 -10.26
N ILE A 132 -4.37 5.13 -10.24
CA ILE A 132 -5.79 4.86 -10.45
C ILE A 132 -6.19 5.44 -11.80
N HIS A 133 -6.86 4.63 -12.62
CA HIS A 133 -7.39 5.05 -13.92
C HIS A 133 -8.90 4.78 -13.98
N SER A 134 -9.67 5.79 -14.39
CA SER A 134 -11.09 5.63 -14.65
C SER A 134 -11.30 4.75 -15.86
N GLY A 135 -12.18 3.74 -15.76
CA GLY A 135 -12.54 2.88 -16.87
C GLY A 135 -13.55 3.51 -17.84
N ALA A 136 -14.10 2.70 -18.73
CA ALA A 136 -15.16 3.11 -19.62
C ALA A 136 -16.48 3.31 -18.84
N GLY A 137 -16.88 4.57 -18.64
CA GLY A 137 -18.15 4.91 -17.97
C GLY A 137 -18.44 6.41 -17.85
N GLY A 138 -17.68 7.26 -18.54
CA GLY A 138 -17.84 8.72 -18.47
C GLY A 138 -17.69 9.25 -17.03
N LEU A 139 -18.52 10.23 -16.69
CA LEU A 139 -18.51 10.91 -15.38
C LEU A 139 -18.67 9.94 -14.19
N GLU A 140 -19.46 8.88 -14.33
CA GLU A 140 -19.67 7.91 -13.25
C GLU A 140 -18.40 7.08 -12.95
N ALA A 141 -17.61 6.73 -13.97
CA ALA A 141 -16.34 6.04 -13.77
C ALA A 141 -15.26 6.97 -13.22
N GLN A 142 -15.33 8.27 -13.53
CA GLN A 142 -14.41 9.28 -13.02
C GLN A 142 -14.70 9.64 -11.56
N ASP A 143 -15.96 9.74 -11.18
CA ASP A 143 -16.38 9.86 -9.78
C ASP A 143 -15.96 8.62 -8.98
N TRP A 144 -16.07 7.42 -9.56
CA TRP A 144 -15.59 6.22 -8.91
C TRP A 144 -14.07 6.22 -8.68
N ALA A 145 -13.29 6.67 -9.66
CA ALA A 145 -11.84 6.84 -9.50
C ALA A 145 -11.50 7.86 -8.39
N GLU A 146 -12.29 8.93 -8.26
CA GLU A 146 -12.16 9.91 -7.18
C GLU A 146 -12.50 9.33 -5.80
N MET A 147 -13.55 8.51 -5.70
CA MET A 147 -13.91 7.81 -4.47
C MET A 147 -12.77 6.86 -4.03
N LEU A 148 -12.19 6.11 -4.96
CA LEU A 148 -11.04 5.24 -4.67
C LEU A 148 -9.81 6.06 -4.26
N PHE A 149 -9.54 7.17 -4.94
CA PHE A 149 -8.47 8.09 -4.57
C PHE A 149 -8.60 8.55 -3.11
N ARG A 150 -9.80 8.98 -2.70
CA ARG A 150 -10.08 9.34 -1.30
C ARG A 150 -9.87 8.17 -0.34
N MET A 151 -10.34 6.98 -0.70
CA MET A 151 -10.24 5.77 0.13
C MET A 151 -8.78 5.40 0.43
N TYR A 152 -7.93 5.29 -0.59
CA TYR A 152 -6.51 4.96 -0.40
C TYR A 152 -5.73 6.06 0.30
N ARG A 153 -6.07 7.32 0.04
CA ARG A 153 -5.47 8.45 0.75
C ARG A 153 -5.76 8.38 2.25
N ARG A 154 -7.01 8.11 2.64
CA ARG A 154 -7.39 7.94 4.04
C ARG A 154 -6.72 6.74 4.69
N TRP A 155 -6.73 5.58 4.02
CA TRP A 155 -6.01 4.41 4.49
C TRP A 155 -4.52 4.69 4.75
N ALA A 156 -3.87 5.41 3.83
CA ALA A 156 -2.46 5.76 3.98
C ALA A 156 -2.24 6.75 5.14
N GLU A 157 -3.09 7.76 5.30
CA GLU A 157 -3.05 8.72 6.42
C GLU A 157 -3.28 8.02 7.77
N ASP A 158 -4.25 7.08 7.85
CA ASP A 158 -4.56 6.31 9.06
C ASP A 158 -3.43 5.35 9.46
N LYS A 159 -2.71 4.80 8.47
CA LYS A 159 -1.50 3.99 8.69
C LYS A 159 -0.25 4.83 9.02
N GLY A 160 -0.35 6.16 8.98
CA GLY A 160 0.78 7.07 9.22
C GLY A 160 1.77 7.18 8.05
N TYR A 161 1.39 6.74 6.85
CA TYR A 161 2.21 6.86 5.65
C TYR A 161 2.19 8.29 5.09
N GLY A 162 3.31 8.70 4.50
CA GLY A 162 3.39 9.97 3.78
C GLY A 162 2.79 9.84 2.38
N VAL A 163 1.75 10.60 2.06
CA VAL A 163 1.13 10.59 0.72
C VAL A 163 1.60 11.81 -0.09
N GLU A 164 2.19 11.55 -1.25
CA GLU A 164 2.58 12.57 -2.23
C GLU A 164 1.87 12.32 -3.57
N ILE A 165 1.19 13.32 -4.12
CA ILE A 165 0.52 13.20 -5.41
C ILE A 165 1.56 13.47 -6.50
N LEU A 166 1.88 12.48 -7.35
CA LEU A 166 2.84 12.60 -8.45
C LEU A 166 2.19 13.09 -9.75
N ASP A 167 0.94 12.74 -9.97
CA ASP A 167 0.15 13.20 -11.12
C ASP A 167 -1.35 13.15 -10.80
N ILE A 168 -2.11 14.13 -11.30
CA ILE A 168 -3.57 14.12 -11.23
C ILE A 168 -4.16 14.76 -12.49
N LEU A 169 -5.07 14.05 -13.14
CA LEU A 169 -5.80 14.52 -14.31
C LEU A 169 -7.30 14.61 -13.97
N PRO A 170 -7.80 15.78 -13.56
CA PRO A 170 -9.22 16.00 -13.33
C PRO A 170 -10.00 16.07 -14.65
N ASP A 171 -11.31 15.81 -14.63
CA ASP A 171 -12.17 16.11 -15.78
C ASP A 171 -12.93 17.44 -15.63
N THR A 172 -13.44 17.97 -16.74
CA THR A 172 -14.17 19.24 -16.80
C THR A 172 -15.55 19.19 -16.15
N GLU A 173 -16.19 18.01 -16.11
CA GLU A 173 -17.54 17.82 -15.58
C GLU A 173 -17.56 17.38 -14.10
N GLY A 174 -16.40 17.00 -13.55
CA GLY A 174 -16.23 16.42 -12.21
C GLY A 174 -15.48 15.08 -12.25
N GLY A 175 -14.97 14.61 -11.11
CA GLY A 175 -14.23 13.33 -11.06
C GLY A 175 -12.77 13.40 -11.53
N ILE A 176 -12.11 12.24 -11.51
CA ILE A 176 -10.70 12.07 -11.87
C ILE A 176 -10.58 11.06 -13.02
N LYS A 177 -9.86 11.41 -14.09
CA LYS A 177 -9.51 10.47 -15.17
C LYS A 177 -8.37 9.56 -14.77
N SER A 178 -7.32 10.14 -14.20
CA SER A 178 -6.18 9.40 -13.69
C SER A 178 -5.53 10.13 -12.52
N VAL A 179 -5.01 9.38 -11.56
CA VAL A 179 -4.21 9.92 -10.46
C VAL A 179 -3.11 8.93 -10.11
N THR A 180 -1.91 9.43 -9.89
CA THR A 180 -0.76 8.66 -9.44
C THR A 180 -0.25 9.27 -8.14
N MET A 181 -0.16 8.46 -7.09
CA MET A 181 0.31 8.87 -5.77
C MET A 181 1.48 7.98 -5.33
N LEU A 182 2.44 8.59 -4.63
CA LEU A 182 3.53 7.92 -3.94
C LEU A 182 3.16 7.83 -2.46
N ILE A 183 3.13 6.61 -1.95
CA ILE A 183 2.86 6.29 -0.55
C ILE A 183 4.20 5.90 0.07
N LYS A 184 4.74 6.81 0.88
CA LYS A 184 6.02 6.67 1.57
C LYS A 184 5.81 6.03 2.92
N GLY A 185 6.37 4.84 3.09
CA GLY A 185 6.18 4.06 4.29
C GLY A 185 6.81 2.70 4.17
N HIS A 186 7.35 2.21 5.29
CA HIS A 186 7.89 0.86 5.37
C HIS A 186 6.81 -0.15 5.02
N ASN A 187 7.14 -1.12 4.16
CA ASN A 187 6.22 -2.18 3.70
C ASN A 187 4.98 -1.70 2.92
N SER A 188 4.90 -0.43 2.54
CA SER A 188 3.71 0.12 1.87
C SER A 188 3.43 -0.59 0.53
N TYR A 189 4.45 -0.94 -0.25
CA TYR A 189 4.27 -1.75 -1.46
C TYR A 189 3.81 -3.17 -1.14
N GLY A 190 4.40 -3.81 -0.13
CA GLY A 190 4.02 -5.14 0.32
C GLY A 190 2.53 -5.26 0.68
N TYR A 191 1.95 -4.23 1.30
CA TYR A 191 0.50 -4.18 1.55
C TYR A 191 -0.30 -3.87 0.28
N LEU A 192 0.06 -2.82 -0.45
CA LEU A 192 -0.75 -2.34 -1.58
C LEU A 192 -0.66 -3.22 -2.83
N LYS A 193 0.30 -4.15 -2.94
CA LYS A 193 0.36 -5.08 -4.08
C LYS A 193 -0.92 -5.90 -4.23
N SER A 194 -1.65 -6.15 -3.14
CA SER A 194 -2.95 -6.82 -3.16
C SER A 194 -4.04 -5.98 -3.82
N GLU A 195 -3.83 -4.69 -4.02
CA GLU A 195 -4.83 -3.77 -4.57
C GLU A 195 -4.69 -3.60 -6.08
N LYS A 196 -3.71 -4.25 -6.71
CA LYS A 196 -3.58 -4.27 -8.17
C LYS A 196 -4.75 -5.04 -8.80
N GLY A 197 -5.50 -4.36 -9.66
CA GLY A 197 -6.60 -4.96 -10.41
C GLY A 197 -7.74 -4.01 -10.71
N VAL A 198 -8.87 -4.57 -11.18
CA VAL A 198 -10.06 -3.79 -11.52
C VAL A 198 -11.04 -3.76 -10.36
N HIS A 199 -11.44 -2.57 -9.95
CA HIS A 199 -12.39 -2.28 -8.89
C HIS A 199 -13.73 -1.89 -9.50
N ARG A 200 -14.77 -2.66 -9.17
CA ARG A 200 -16.11 -2.49 -9.73
C ARG A 200 -17.05 -1.82 -8.74
N LEU A 201 -17.72 -0.75 -9.15
CA LEU A 201 -18.78 -0.08 -8.40
C LEU A 201 -20.15 -0.41 -9.01
N VAL A 202 -21.14 -0.69 -8.16
CA VAL A 202 -22.55 -0.83 -8.55
C VAL A 202 -23.40 0.05 -7.63
N ARG A 203 -23.93 1.15 -8.15
CA ARG A 203 -24.80 2.08 -7.41
C ARG A 203 -25.88 2.68 -8.30
N ILE A 204 -26.81 3.43 -7.70
CA ILE A 204 -27.67 4.35 -8.46
C ILE A 204 -26.84 5.60 -8.72
N SER A 205 -26.62 5.94 -9.99
CA SER A 205 -25.76 7.08 -10.34
C SER A 205 -26.45 8.40 -9.97
N PRO A 206 -25.77 9.32 -9.26
CA PRO A 206 -26.30 10.66 -9.00
C PRO A 206 -26.34 11.53 -10.27
N PHE A 207 -25.63 11.11 -11.33
CA PHE A 207 -25.55 11.84 -12.61
C PHE A 207 -26.59 11.37 -13.63
N ASP A 208 -27.27 10.24 -13.40
CA ASP A 208 -28.35 9.78 -14.27
C ASP A 208 -29.72 10.28 -13.79
N SER A 209 -30.31 11.21 -14.53
CA SER A 209 -31.68 11.72 -14.29
C SER A 209 -32.76 10.64 -14.18
N SER A 210 -32.52 9.44 -14.73
CA SER A 210 -33.46 8.31 -14.67
C SER A 210 -33.27 7.40 -13.45
N ASN A 211 -32.35 7.72 -12.52
CA ASN A 211 -32.03 6.92 -11.33
C ASN A 211 -31.79 5.42 -11.64
N ARG A 212 -31.19 5.12 -12.80
CA ARG A 212 -30.87 3.75 -13.16
C ARG A 212 -29.68 3.25 -12.35
N ARG A 213 -29.60 1.94 -12.20
CA ARG A 213 -28.40 1.29 -11.66
C ARG A 213 -27.30 1.35 -12.72
N HIS A 214 -26.15 1.89 -12.35
CA HIS A 214 -24.94 1.89 -13.16
C HIS A 214 -23.94 0.89 -12.61
N THR A 215 -23.06 0.44 -13.50
CA THR A 215 -21.89 -0.37 -13.14
C THR A 215 -20.67 0.31 -13.74
N SER A 216 -19.74 0.69 -12.87
CA SER A 216 -18.55 1.43 -13.22
C SER A 216 -17.31 0.65 -12.83
N PHE A 217 -16.22 0.91 -13.54
CA PHE A 217 -14.94 0.25 -13.34
C PHE A 217 -13.85 1.29 -13.23
N ALA A 218 -12.90 1.04 -12.34
CA ALA A 218 -11.63 1.75 -12.27
C ALA A 218 -10.52 0.71 -12.12
N SER A 219 -9.39 0.92 -12.78
CA SER A 219 -8.22 0.05 -12.64
C SER A 219 -7.22 0.69 -11.69
N ILE A 220 -6.62 -0.13 -10.84
CA ILE A 220 -5.57 0.25 -9.91
C ILE A 220 -4.32 -0.53 -10.29
N ASP A 221 -3.25 0.21 -10.55
CA ASP A 221 -1.92 -0.32 -10.74
C ASP A 221 -1.06 0.07 -9.53
N VAL A 222 -0.29 -0.88 -9.02
CA VAL A 222 0.62 -0.67 -7.90
C VAL A 222 1.99 -1.21 -8.28
N PHE A 223 3.02 -0.39 -8.07
CA PHE A 223 4.41 -0.73 -8.35
C PHE A 223 5.33 -0.15 -7.28
N PRO A 224 6.49 -0.78 -6.99
CA PRO A 224 7.39 -0.30 -5.97
C PRO A 224 8.18 0.92 -6.49
N GLU A 225 8.49 1.86 -5.61
CA GLU A 225 9.52 2.85 -5.88
C GLU A 225 10.89 2.14 -5.92
N LEU A 226 11.62 2.32 -7.02
CA LEU A 226 12.94 1.74 -7.20
C LEU A 226 14.01 2.81 -7.00
N ASP A 227 15.12 2.41 -6.40
CA ASP A 227 16.32 3.24 -6.33
C ASP A 227 16.90 3.50 -7.72
N ASP A 228 17.59 4.63 -7.86
CA ASP A 228 18.22 5.07 -9.13
C ASP A 228 19.27 4.10 -9.68
N ASP A 229 19.80 3.20 -8.82
CA ASP A 229 20.88 2.26 -9.15
C ASP A 229 20.40 0.95 -9.81
N VAL A 230 19.09 0.79 -10.06
CA VAL A 230 18.62 -0.39 -10.81
C VAL A 230 18.92 -0.18 -12.30
N ASP A 231 20.02 -0.79 -12.74
CA ASP A 231 20.51 -0.79 -14.13
C ASP A 231 19.62 -1.63 -15.04
N ILE A 232 18.49 -1.05 -15.45
CA ILE A 232 17.83 -1.44 -16.69
C ILE A 232 18.39 -0.53 -17.78
N GLU A 233 19.13 -1.11 -18.72
CA GLU A 233 19.46 -0.44 -19.97
C GLU A 233 18.19 -0.29 -20.81
N ILE A 234 17.55 0.88 -20.70
CA ILE A 234 16.47 1.28 -21.59
C ILE A 234 17.11 2.01 -22.76
N ASN A 235 16.95 1.47 -23.97
CA ASN A 235 17.39 2.17 -25.17
C ASN A 235 16.52 3.40 -25.41
N GLU A 236 17.13 4.58 -25.51
CA GLU A 236 16.38 5.83 -25.74
C GLU A 236 15.58 5.81 -27.05
N ALA A 237 16.01 5.01 -28.04
CA ALA A 237 15.29 4.85 -29.31
C ALA A 237 13.91 4.17 -29.15
N ASP A 238 13.71 3.41 -28.07
CA ASP A 238 12.46 2.73 -27.76
C ASP A 238 11.50 3.62 -26.95
N LEU A 239 11.91 4.85 -26.65
CA LEU A 239 11.13 5.82 -25.88
C LEU A 239 10.57 6.92 -26.79
N LYS A 240 9.27 7.12 -26.70
CA LYS A 240 8.62 8.31 -27.19
C LYS A 240 8.36 9.26 -26.01
N ILE A 241 9.03 10.40 -26.02
CA ILE A 241 8.89 11.43 -24.98
C ILE A 241 8.09 12.59 -25.57
N ASP A 242 6.88 12.79 -25.06
CA ASP A 242 5.98 13.88 -25.43
C ASP A 242 5.95 14.91 -24.28
N THR A 243 6.17 16.19 -24.58
CA THR A 243 6.08 17.30 -23.62
C THR A 243 4.80 18.09 -23.87
N TYR A 244 4.10 18.44 -22.81
CA TYR A 244 2.84 19.18 -22.90
C TYR A 244 2.66 20.12 -21.72
N ARG A 245 1.62 20.96 -21.77
CA ARG A 245 1.29 21.88 -20.68
C ARG A 245 0.59 21.12 -19.57
N ALA A 246 1.03 21.34 -18.33
CA ALA A 246 0.40 20.72 -17.17
C ALA A 246 -1.07 21.15 -17.05
N SER A 247 -1.92 20.22 -16.63
CA SER A 247 -3.36 20.43 -16.50
C SER A 247 -3.68 20.75 -15.03
N GLY A 248 -4.27 21.92 -14.73
CA GLY A 248 -4.70 22.23 -13.35
C GLY A 248 -4.90 23.71 -13.05
N ALA A 249 -5.41 24.01 -11.85
CA ALA A 249 -5.60 25.36 -11.31
C ALA A 249 -4.26 26.01 -10.91
N GLY A 250 -3.36 26.19 -11.89
CA GLY A 250 -2.04 26.80 -11.70
C GLY A 250 -1.97 28.25 -12.16
N GLY A 251 -1.01 29.00 -11.60
CA GLY A 251 -0.70 30.37 -12.01
C GLY A 251 -0.15 30.46 -13.44
N GLN A 252 0.29 31.65 -13.86
CA GLN A 252 0.80 31.90 -15.22
C GLN A 252 1.83 30.86 -15.71
N HIS A 253 2.68 30.34 -14.82
CA HIS A 253 3.70 29.35 -15.18
C HIS A 253 3.11 28.02 -15.73
N VAL A 254 1.99 27.54 -15.17
CA VAL A 254 1.33 26.28 -15.56
C VAL A 254 0.65 26.42 -16.93
N ASN A 255 0.12 27.61 -17.24
CA ASN A 255 -0.59 27.87 -18.49
C ASN A 255 0.34 28.20 -19.67
N THR A 256 1.58 28.61 -19.40
CA THR A 256 2.51 29.12 -20.43
C THR A 256 3.66 28.17 -20.73
N THR A 257 4.03 27.29 -19.79
CA THR A 257 5.22 26.43 -19.90
C THR A 257 4.85 24.97 -20.12
N GLU A 258 5.51 24.30 -21.05
CA GLU A 258 5.36 22.87 -21.31
C GLU A 258 6.23 22.06 -20.33
N SER A 259 5.85 22.06 -19.05
CA SER A 259 6.60 21.36 -18.00
C SER A 259 6.19 19.90 -17.83
N ALA A 260 5.03 19.47 -18.31
CA ALA A 260 4.55 18.09 -18.16
C ALA A 260 5.23 17.15 -19.17
N VAL A 261 5.57 15.94 -18.73
CA VAL A 261 6.27 14.94 -19.54
C VAL A 261 5.47 13.65 -19.54
N ARG A 262 5.23 13.10 -20.74
CA ARG A 262 4.70 11.75 -20.95
C ARG A 262 5.76 10.92 -21.65
N ILE A 263 6.02 9.73 -21.14
CA ILE A 263 6.95 8.78 -21.74
C ILE A 263 6.17 7.53 -22.12
N THR A 264 6.31 7.11 -23.37
CA THR A 264 5.74 5.87 -23.89
C THR A 264 6.89 4.96 -24.31
N HIS A 265 6.94 3.76 -23.74
CA HIS A 265 7.84 2.72 -24.18
C HIS A 265 7.21 1.97 -25.36
N ILE A 266 7.76 2.18 -26.55
CA ILE A 266 7.19 1.70 -27.83
C ILE A 266 7.07 0.16 -27.85
N PRO A 267 8.06 -0.63 -27.41
CA PRO A 267 7.98 -2.09 -27.47
C PRO A 267 6.88 -2.69 -26.58
N THR A 268 6.64 -2.12 -25.39
CA THR A 268 5.66 -2.67 -24.42
C THR A 268 4.34 -1.91 -24.42
N GLY A 269 4.26 -0.75 -25.06
CA GLY A 269 3.09 0.12 -25.03
C GLY A 269 2.83 0.80 -23.68
N ILE A 270 3.72 0.66 -22.69
CA ILE A 270 3.55 1.26 -21.37
C ILE A 270 3.67 2.78 -21.47
N VAL A 271 2.68 3.48 -20.89
CA VAL A 271 2.67 4.93 -20.78
C VAL A 271 2.79 5.34 -19.32
N VAL A 272 3.67 6.30 -19.06
CA VAL A 272 3.82 6.99 -17.77
C VAL A 272 3.82 8.49 -18.01
N GLN A 273 3.36 9.26 -17.02
CA GLN A 273 3.30 10.71 -17.12
C GLN A 273 3.58 11.35 -15.75
N CYS A 274 4.18 12.53 -15.76
CA CYS A 274 4.46 13.31 -14.56
C CYS A 274 4.38 14.82 -14.90
N GLN A 275 3.71 15.58 -14.03
CA GLN A 275 3.51 17.02 -14.23
C GLN A 275 3.59 17.86 -12.93
N ASN A 276 3.94 17.24 -11.80
CA ASN A 276 3.83 17.89 -10.48
C ASN A 276 4.88 18.98 -10.26
N GLU A 277 6.05 18.84 -10.89
CA GLU A 277 7.12 19.82 -10.74
C GLU A 277 7.07 20.95 -11.77
N ARG A 278 7.64 22.10 -11.39
CA ARG A 278 7.79 23.25 -12.30
C ARG A 278 8.83 22.98 -13.39
N SER A 279 9.80 22.12 -13.13
CA SER A 279 10.88 21.79 -14.05
C SER A 279 10.52 20.60 -14.92
N GLN A 280 10.62 20.79 -16.24
CA GLN A 280 10.48 19.71 -17.22
C GLN A 280 11.49 18.58 -16.97
N HIS A 281 12.72 18.93 -16.57
CA HIS A 281 13.77 17.94 -16.34
C HIS A 281 13.44 17.01 -15.17
N SER A 282 12.96 17.58 -14.07
CA SER A 282 12.59 16.79 -12.89
C SER A 282 11.37 15.91 -13.15
N ASN A 283 10.37 16.44 -13.88
CA ASN A 283 9.23 15.62 -14.33
C ASN A 283 9.68 14.47 -15.25
N LYS A 284 10.69 14.69 -16.11
CA LYS A 284 11.27 13.63 -16.95
C LYS A 284 11.98 12.57 -16.10
N GLU A 285 12.76 12.95 -15.10
CA GLU A 285 13.43 12.01 -14.19
C GLU A 285 12.43 11.15 -13.42
N THR A 286 11.42 11.77 -12.82
CA THR A 286 10.34 11.07 -12.10
C THR A 286 9.55 10.14 -13.02
N ALA A 287 9.22 10.58 -14.25
CA ALA A 287 8.57 9.72 -15.23
C ALA A 287 9.46 8.54 -15.65
N MET A 288 10.77 8.73 -15.80
CA MET A 288 11.71 7.65 -16.10
C MET A 288 11.80 6.63 -14.95
N LYS A 289 11.79 7.08 -13.69
CA LYS A 289 11.72 6.20 -12.50
C LYS A 289 10.47 5.34 -12.52
N MET A 290 9.30 5.94 -12.76
CA MET A 290 8.05 5.21 -12.91
C MET A 290 8.11 4.20 -14.06
N LEU A 291 8.73 4.56 -15.20
CA LEU A 291 8.84 3.67 -16.35
C LEU A 291 9.68 2.45 -16.01
N LYS A 292 10.86 2.65 -15.40
CA LYS A 292 11.72 1.57 -14.93
C LYS A 292 10.95 0.64 -14.00
N ALA A 293 10.24 1.18 -13.01
CA ALA A 293 9.42 0.39 -12.08
C ALA A 293 8.38 -0.48 -12.79
N LYS A 294 7.62 0.10 -13.73
CA LYS A 294 6.64 -0.67 -14.53
C LYS A 294 7.29 -1.74 -15.41
N LEU A 295 8.47 -1.48 -15.98
CA LEU A 295 9.18 -2.45 -16.82
C LEU A 295 9.75 -3.62 -16.02
N ILE A 296 10.27 -3.39 -14.80
CA ILE A 296 10.67 -4.50 -13.91
C ILE A 296 9.47 -5.35 -13.57
N GLN A 297 8.37 -4.72 -13.15
CA GLN A 297 7.16 -5.44 -12.80
C GLN A 297 6.66 -6.30 -13.97
N LEU A 298 6.65 -5.76 -15.19
CA LEU A 298 6.26 -6.52 -16.38
C LEU A 298 7.20 -7.72 -16.61
N LYS A 299 8.51 -7.55 -16.42
CA LYS A 299 9.49 -8.63 -16.57
C LYS A 299 9.31 -9.72 -15.51
N GLU A 300 9.02 -9.34 -14.27
CA GLU A 300 8.69 -10.29 -13.19
C GLU A 300 7.39 -11.04 -13.48
N GLU A 301 6.37 -10.34 -13.98
CA GLU A 301 5.10 -10.94 -14.39
C GLU A 301 5.30 -11.93 -15.52
N GLU A 302 6.04 -11.57 -16.57
CA GLU A 302 6.38 -12.50 -17.64
C GLU A 302 7.16 -13.73 -17.15
N GLN A 303 8.06 -13.56 -16.17
CA GLN A 303 8.78 -14.68 -15.59
C GLN A 303 7.84 -15.59 -14.79
N LYS A 304 6.93 -15.01 -14.00
CA LYS A 304 5.91 -15.76 -13.26
C LYS A 304 4.95 -16.49 -14.20
N GLU A 305 4.42 -15.81 -15.22
CA GLU A 305 3.55 -16.39 -16.23
C GLU A 305 4.25 -17.52 -16.98
N LYS A 306 5.52 -17.36 -17.38
CA LYS A 306 6.30 -18.46 -17.99
C LYS A 306 6.47 -19.65 -17.05
N ILE A 307 6.62 -19.43 -15.75
CA ILE A 307 6.70 -20.50 -14.73
C ILE A 307 5.32 -21.16 -14.54
N GLU A 308 4.24 -20.39 -14.52
CA GLU A 308 2.86 -20.88 -14.37
C GLU A 308 2.35 -21.61 -15.63
N ASP A 309 2.77 -21.18 -16.81
CA ASP A 309 2.54 -21.86 -18.10
C ASP A 309 3.22 -23.24 -18.12
N LEU A 310 4.43 -23.33 -17.58
CA LEU A 310 5.12 -24.61 -17.37
C LEU A 310 4.41 -25.49 -16.31
N GLN A 311 3.68 -24.88 -15.37
CA GLN A 311 2.90 -25.55 -14.33
C GLN A 311 1.41 -25.76 -14.68
N GLY A 312 0.96 -25.33 -15.86
CA GLY A 312 -0.35 -25.64 -16.44
C GLY A 312 -1.56 -24.93 -15.83
N LYS A 313 -1.39 -23.88 -15.01
CA LYS A 313 -2.51 -23.09 -14.46
C LYS A 313 -2.63 -21.76 -15.20
N TYR A 314 -3.39 -21.75 -16.30
CA TYR A 314 -3.69 -20.52 -17.03
C TYR A 314 -5.04 -19.96 -16.59
N THR A 315 -5.07 -18.70 -16.12
CA THR A 315 -6.32 -17.93 -15.97
C THR A 315 -6.17 -16.64 -16.77
N GLN A 316 -6.70 -16.61 -18.00
CA GLN A 316 -6.69 -15.41 -18.84
C GLN A 316 -7.45 -14.27 -18.14
N ILE A 317 -6.75 -13.15 -17.96
CA ILE A 317 -7.30 -11.86 -17.52
C ILE A 317 -8.09 -11.27 -18.69
N ALA A 318 -9.29 -11.78 -18.91
CA ALA A 318 -10.29 -11.23 -19.81
C ALA A 318 -11.42 -10.56 -19.00
N TRP A 319 -12.29 -9.82 -19.68
CA TRP A 319 -13.50 -9.18 -19.14
C TRP A 319 -14.17 -10.05 -18.05
N GLY A 320 -13.99 -9.67 -16.78
CA GLY A 320 -14.26 -10.56 -15.63
C GLY A 320 -13.16 -10.57 -14.56
N SER A 321 -12.00 -9.95 -14.81
CA SER A 321 -10.87 -9.81 -13.89
C SER A 321 -11.04 -8.78 -12.76
N GLN A 322 -12.27 -8.59 -12.29
CA GLN A 322 -12.54 -7.69 -11.17
C GLN A 322 -12.06 -8.33 -9.86
N ILE A 323 -11.21 -7.62 -9.13
CA ILE A 323 -10.70 -8.12 -7.86
C ILE A 323 -11.68 -7.84 -6.72
N ARG A 324 -12.39 -6.70 -6.77
CA ARG A 324 -13.35 -6.30 -5.75
C ARG A 324 -14.60 -5.66 -6.34
N SER A 325 -15.75 -6.03 -5.81
CA SER A 325 -17.05 -5.42 -6.10
C SER A 325 -17.55 -4.62 -4.91
N TYR A 326 -17.92 -3.36 -5.15
CA TYR A 326 -18.53 -2.45 -4.21
C TYR A 326 -20.00 -2.25 -4.64
N ILE A 327 -20.93 -2.90 -3.95
CA ILE A 327 -22.35 -2.89 -4.28
C ILE A 327 -23.07 -2.01 -3.27
N PHE A 328 -23.55 -0.84 -3.69
CA PHE A 328 -24.30 0.09 -2.85
C PHE A 328 -25.82 -0.12 -2.96
N HIS A 329 -26.28 -0.77 -4.05
CA HIS A 329 -27.69 -1.05 -4.28
C HIS A 329 -27.85 -2.36 -5.06
N PRO A 330 -28.72 -3.31 -4.64
CA PRO A 330 -29.88 -3.13 -3.75
C PRO A 330 -29.58 -3.37 -2.26
N TYR A 331 -28.40 -3.87 -1.94
CA TYR A 331 -27.89 -4.08 -0.60
C TYR A 331 -26.47 -3.52 -0.55
N SER A 332 -26.01 -3.19 0.66
CA SER A 332 -24.65 -2.70 0.90
C SER A 332 -23.71 -3.87 1.13
N LEU A 333 -22.79 -4.13 0.21
CA LEU A 333 -21.78 -5.19 0.31
C LEU A 333 -20.51 -4.83 -0.47
N VAL A 334 -19.36 -4.98 0.17
CA VAL A 334 -18.05 -5.04 -0.50
C VAL A 334 -17.57 -6.49 -0.48
N LYS A 335 -17.25 -7.03 -1.66
CA LYS A 335 -16.78 -8.41 -1.83
C LYS A 335 -15.47 -8.45 -2.60
N ASP A 336 -14.45 -9.10 -2.06
CA ASP A 336 -13.23 -9.47 -2.79
C ASP A 336 -13.41 -10.84 -3.43
N HIS A 337 -13.31 -10.93 -4.76
CA HIS A 337 -13.54 -12.17 -5.51
C HIS A 337 -12.35 -13.13 -5.46
N ARG A 338 -11.21 -12.68 -4.94
CA ARG A 338 -10.02 -13.52 -4.83
C ARG A 338 -10.01 -14.26 -3.51
N THR A 339 -10.48 -13.64 -2.44
CA THR A 339 -10.50 -14.23 -1.08
C THR A 339 -11.90 -14.64 -0.62
N ASP A 340 -12.95 -14.25 -1.36
CA ASP A 340 -14.37 -14.43 -0.99
C ASP A 340 -14.78 -13.72 0.32
N VAL A 341 -13.95 -12.80 0.80
CA VAL A 341 -14.25 -11.97 1.98
C VAL A 341 -15.33 -10.94 1.63
N GLU A 342 -16.29 -10.80 2.53
CA GLU A 342 -17.45 -9.95 2.37
C GLU A 342 -17.61 -9.03 3.59
N VAL A 343 -17.78 -7.73 3.35
CA VAL A 343 -17.99 -6.71 4.39
C VAL A 343 -19.25 -5.93 4.08
N GLY A 344 -20.18 -5.87 5.05
CA GLY A 344 -21.44 -5.13 4.91
C GLY A 344 -21.30 -3.62 5.16
N ASP A 345 -20.28 -3.21 5.93
CA ASP A 345 -19.99 -1.81 6.21
C ASP A 345 -19.23 -1.14 5.06
N ILE A 346 -19.98 -0.58 4.11
CA ILE A 346 -19.40 0.16 2.98
C ILE A 346 -18.76 1.47 3.42
N GLU A 347 -19.34 2.15 4.40
CA GLU A 347 -18.84 3.47 4.81
C GLU A 347 -17.46 3.34 5.43
N GLY A 348 -17.26 2.36 6.33
CA GLY A 348 -15.95 2.03 6.89
C GLY A 348 -14.93 1.69 5.79
N VAL A 349 -15.30 0.86 4.82
CA VAL A 349 -14.41 0.50 3.71
C VAL A 349 -14.04 1.72 2.86
N MET A 350 -15.01 2.55 2.48
CA MET A 350 -14.76 3.76 1.69
C MET A 350 -13.99 4.83 2.46
N ASP A 351 -14.02 4.76 3.79
CA ASP A 351 -13.26 5.62 4.67
C ASP A 351 -11.85 5.10 4.98
N GLY A 352 -11.47 3.93 4.46
CA GLY A 352 -10.10 3.44 4.51
C GLY A 352 -9.93 2.09 5.22
N ASP A 353 -10.98 1.48 5.78
CA ASP A 353 -10.90 0.17 6.45
C ASP A 353 -10.82 -1.00 5.45
N ILE A 354 -9.73 -1.06 4.70
CA ILE A 354 -9.46 -2.08 3.68
C ILE A 354 -8.47 -3.15 4.14
N ASP A 355 -7.94 -3.02 5.36
CA ASP A 355 -6.96 -3.94 5.94
C ASP A 355 -7.44 -5.39 5.90
N ILE A 356 -8.71 -5.63 6.17
CA ILE A 356 -9.30 -6.97 6.13
C ILE A 356 -9.09 -7.66 4.76
N PHE A 357 -9.22 -6.91 3.65
CA PHE A 357 -9.02 -7.46 2.32
C PHE A 357 -7.54 -7.71 2.02
N ILE A 358 -6.67 -6.78 2.43
CA ILE A 358 -5.22 -6.90 2.27
C ILE A 358 -4.70 -8.11 3.05
N HIS A 359 -5.12 -8.22 4.32
CA HIS A 359 -4.68 -9.26 5.25
C HIS A 359 -5.09 -10.65 4.76
N GLU A 360 -6.36 -10.83 4.38
CA GLU A 360 -6.84 -12.12 3.88
C GLU A 360 -6.21 -12.49 2.53
N TYR A 361 -5.89 -11.51 1.69
CA TYR A 361 -5.15 -11.76 0.46
C TYR A 361 -3.71 -12.23 0.73
N LEU A 362 -3.00 -11.56 1.64
CA LEU A 362 -1.64 -11.94 2.03
C LEU A 362 -1.60 -13.33 2.66
N LYS A 363 -2.58 -13.66 3.52
CA LYS A 363 -2.73 -15.02 4.08
C LYS A 363 -2.92 -16.04 2.97
N LYS A 364 -3.83 -15.79 2.01
CA LYS A 364 -4.10 -16.71 0.89
C LYS A 364 -2.92 -16.86 -0.08
N MET A 365 -2.01 -15.90 -0.16
CA MET A 365 -0.79 -16.03 -0.97
C MET A 365 0.33 -16.76 -0.24
N ALA A 366 0.36 -16.71 1.09
CA ALA A 366 1.38 -17.37 1.90
C ALA A 366 1.15 -18.88 2.07
N PHE A 367 -0.09 -19.35 1.88
CA PHE A 367 -0.52 -20.74 2.01
C PHE A 367 -1.14 -21.26 0.71
#